data_AF-A0A2E4D9U1-F1
#
_entry.id   AF-A0A2E4D9U1-F1
#
_cell.length_a   1.000
_cell.length_b   1.000
_cell.length_c   1.000
_cell.angle_alpha   90.00
_cell.angle_beta   90.00
_cell.angle_gamma   90.00
#
_symmetry.space_group_name_H-M   'P 1'
#
loop_
_entity.id
_entity.type
_entity.pdbx_description
1 polymer ?
#
loop_
_entity_poly.entity_id
_entity_poly.type
_entity_poly.pdbx_seq_one_letter_code
_entity_poly.pdbx_strand_id
1 'polypeptide(L)'
;MMKKIILVLFVFSLNSVLAADIKSILADFGVKAKINKYYSLQQKKLSDIEDKYFLQVELGYLTPLQFKKIKSHFGNFSKVPYSSKRKYYLVDFLHPAMQATVNQIFKPERNIAPQDMPADESYYLAEIAASGISSYANCWNTTFELVRLLKNKNDNQFQIYWPGRFTATSLIEDKKLSYQVRSSQLEYGDVLAIMLESGAGMRSLQHTSLIISDDLVFEKTDSSENDAYRIAYRSDVLKKYKKLLPRATVMYRRFYNETKLPLADNGFYSELNEQEKLTLKTFFPNIQVENINVGCDEKLGGACLPEYTEVFNTTVKIYKKTGRGILWGPQKLLKRFEALKIKK
;
A
#
# COMPACT_ATOMS: atom_id res chain seq x y z
N MET A 1 1.09 -58.11 -37.31
CA MET A 1 2.01 -57.09 -36.75
C MET A 1 1.27 -55.77 -36.61
N MET A 2 0.73 -55.45 -35.43
CA MET A 2 0.22 -54.11 -35.09
C MET A 2 0.68 -53.80 -33.66
N LYS A 3 1.61 -52.87 -33.51
CA LYS A 3 2.07 -52.38 -32.20
C LYS A 3 1.11 -51.29 -31.72
N LYS A 4 0.36 -51.57 -30.66
CA LYS A 4 -0.40 -50.57 -29.89
C LYS A 4 0.59 -49.70 -29.13
N ILE A 5 0.60 -48.40 -29.43
CA ILE A 5 1.29 -47.38 -28.62
C ILE A 5 0.32 -46.97 -27.51
N ILE A 6 0.68 -47.29 -26.27
CA ILE A 6 -0.03 -46.83 -25.07
C ILE A 6 0.51 -45.42 -24.76
N LEU A 7 -0.34 -44.42 -24.95
CA LEU A 7 -0.07 -43.04 -24.54
C LEU A 7 -0.37 -42.92 -23.04
N VAL A 8 0.67 -42.91 -22.21
CA VAL A 8 0.54 -42.65 -20.77
C VAL A 8 0.39 -41.14 -20.56
N LEU A 9 -0.85 -40.70 -20.29
CA LEU A 9 -1.17 -39.36 -19.82
C LEU A 9 -0.62 -39.18 -18.40
N PHE A 10 0.51 -38.48 -18.28
CA PHE A 10 1.01 -37.97 -17.00
C PHE A 10 0.10 -36.82 -16.55
N VAL A 11 -0.87 -37.13 -15.70
CA VAL A 11 -1.61 -36.13 -14.92
C VAL A 11 -0.65 -35.62 -13.83
N PHE A 12 0.06 -34.53 -14.13
CA PHE A 12 0.76 -33.76 -13.11
C PHE A 12 -0.27 -33.04 -12.23
N SER A 13 -0.66 -33.69 -11.12
CA SER A 13 -1.29 -33.01 -9.99
C SER A 13 -0.24 -32.16 -9.27
N LEU A 14 0.08 -31.00 -9.84
CA LEU A 14 0.81 -29.95 -9.14
C LEU A 14 -0.13 -29.28 -8.12
N ASN A 15 0.30 -29.28 -6.86
CA ASN A 15 0.06 -28.28 -5.81
C ASN A 15 -0.39 -28.86 -4.45
N SER A 16 0.35 -29.84 -3.93
CA SER A 16 0.67 -29.83 -2.49
C SER A 16 1.90 -28.95 -2.30
N VAL A 17 1.67 -27.63 -2.30
CA VAL A 17 2.67 -26.67 -1.80
C VAL A 17 2.94 -27.08 -0.36
N LEU A 18 4.15 -27.57 -0.10
CA LEU A 18 4.74 -27.69 1.23
C LEU A 18 4.34 -26.44 2.00
N ALA A 19 3.49 -26.61 3.02
CA ALA A 19 3.21 -25.56 3.96
C ALA A 19 4.56 -25.21 4.58
N ALA A 20 5.19 -24.15 4.07
CA ALA A 20 6.32 -23.57 4.74
C ALA A 20 5.83 -23.31 6.17
N ASP A 21 6.47 -23.94 7.15
CA ASP A 21 6.26 -23.62 8.55
C ASP A 21 6.72 -22.18 8.72
N ILE A 22 5.79 -21.27 8.47
CA ILE A 22 5.88 -19.88 8.87
C ILE A 22 6.08 -19.97 10.36
N LYS A 23 7.24 -19.51 10.84
CA LYS A 23 7.48 -19.24 12.26
C LYS A 23 6.63 -18.03 12.62
N SER A 24 5.33 -18.28 12.59
CA SER A 24 4.31 -17.29 12.77
C SER A 24 4.26 -17.03 14.25
N ILE A 25 4.31 -15.76 14.65
CA ILE A 25 3.97 -15.35 16.01
C ILE A 25 2.62 -15.93 16.49
N LEU A 26 1.75 -16.32 15.57
CA LEU A 26 0.48 -16.99 15.87
C LEU A 26 0.68 -18.38 16.49
N ALA A 27 1.77 -19.10 16.15
CA ALA A 27 2.12 -20.38 16.75
C ALA A 27 2.48 -20.22 18.24
N ASP A 28 3.16 -19.13 18.62
CA ASP A 28 3.46 -18.80 20.02
C ASP A 28 2.19 -18.51 20.84
N PHE A 29 1.10 -18.15 20.17
CA PHE A 29 -0.22 -18.02 20.77
C PHE A 29 -1.03 -19.33 20.78
N GLY A 30 -0.45 -20.43 20.31
CA GLY A 30 -1.11 -21.72 20.17
C GLY A 30 -2.17 -21.75 19.05
N VAL A 31 -2.02 -20.90 18.03
CA VAL A 31 -2.95 -20.79 16.90
C VAL A 31 -2.33 -21.42 15.65
N LYS A 32 -3.00 -22.44 15.11
CA LYS A 32 -2.64 -23.05 13.82
C LYS A 32 -3.30 -22.27 12.69
N ALA A 33 -2.62 -21.23 12.21
CA ALA A 33 -3.11 -20.42 11.12
C ALA A 33 -3.03 -21.16 9.77
N LYS A 34 -4.06 -21.03 8.95
CA LYS A 34 -4.07 -21.48 7.56
C LYS A 34 -3.93 -20.30 6.63
N ILE A 35 -2.90 -20.29 5.79
CA ILE A 35 -2.70 -19.25 4.78
C ILE A 35 -3.16 -19.75 3.43
N ASN A 36 -4.12 -19.03 2.84
CA ASN A 36 -4.63 -19.30 1.51
C ASN A 36 -4.14 -18.20 0.56
N LYS A 37 -3.52 -18.59 -0.55
CA LYS A 37 -3.09 -17.68 -1.62
C LYS A 37 -4.19 -17.63 -2.69
N TYR A 38 -4.76 -16.45 -2.92
CA TYR A 38 -5.83 -16.22 -3.90
C TYR A 38 -5.33 -15.39 -5.07
N TYR A 39 -5.87 -15.66 -6.26
CA TYR A 39 -5.59 -14.91 -7.48
C TYR A 39 -6.89 -14.23 -7.95
N SER A 40 -6.81 -12.94 -8.25
CA SER A 40 -7.95 -12.18 -8.79
C SER A 40 -7.85 -12.01 -10.31
N LEU A 41 -8.99 -11.80 -10.96
CA LEU A 41 -9.00 -11.50 -12.40
C LEU A 41 -8.31 -10.16 -12.71
N GLN A 42 -8.47 -9.17 -11.82
CA GLN A 42 -7.84 -7.85 -11.96
C GLN A 42 -6.31 -7.97 -11.97
N GLN A 43 -5.74 -8.70 -11.01
CA GLN A 43 -4.28 -8.80 -10.85
C GLN A 43 -3.61 -9.66 -11.93
N LYS A 44 -4.34 -10.45 -12.73
CA LYS A 44 -3.75 -11.22 -13.85
C LYS A 44 -3.07 -10.34 -14.89
N LYS A 45 -3.52 -9.08 -14.99
CA LYS A 45 -2.98 -8.07 -15.90
C LYS A 45 -1.61 -7.54 -15.49
N LEU A 46 -1.21 -7.75 -14.23
CA LEU A 46 0.10 -7.31 -13.75
C LEU A 46 1.22 -8.12 -14.43
N SER A 47 2.40 -7.53 -14.58
CA SER A 47 3.56 -8.20 -15.17
C SER A 47 4.15 -9.23 -14.21
N ASP A 48 4.41 -8.80 -12.97
CA ASP A 48 5.10 -9.58 -11.96
C ASP A 48 4.21 -10.62 -11.30
N ILE A 49 4.67 -11.88 -11.28
CA ILE A 49 3.91 -13.00 -10.70
C ILE A 49 3.67 -12.80 -9.20
N GLU A 50 4.63 -12.13 -8.54
CA GLU A 50 4.58 -11.82 -7.12
C GLU A 50 3.42 -10.87 -6.80
N ASP A 51 2.91 -10.08 -7.75
CA ASP A 51 1.79 -9.15 -7.56
C ASP A 51 0.41 -9.73 -7.90
N LYS A 52 0.38 -10.93 -8.51
CA LYS A 52 -0.86 -11.55 -9.03
C LYS A 52 -1.77 -12.15 -7.96
N TYR A 53 -1.40 -12.06 -6.69
CA TYR A 53 -2.08 -12.73 -5.61
C TYR A 53 -2.33 -11.83 -4.39
N PHE A 54 -3.14 -12.31 -3.47
CA PHE A 54 -3.21 -11.82 -2.09
C PHE A 54 -3.39 -12.99 -1.13
N LEU A 55 -3.05 -12.79 0.14
CA LEU A 55 -3.20 -13.81 1.18
C LEU A 55 -4.45 -13.58 2.03
N GLN A 56 -5.12 -14.67 2.39
CA GLN A 56 -6.04 -14.71 3.51
C GLN A 56 -5.50 -15.65 4.57
N VAL A 57 -5.29 -15.12 5.77
CA VAL A 57 -4.79 -15.89 6.91
C VAL A 57 -5.97 -16.20 7.82
N GLU A 58 -6.46 -17.44 7.75
CA GLU A 58 -7.52 -17.96 8.62
C GLU A 58 -6.90 -18.40 9.95
N LEU A 59 -7.42 -17.87 11.05
CA LEU A 59 -7.01 -18.21 12.41
C LEU A 59 -7.93 -19.27 13.05
N GLY A 60 -9.08 -19.53 12.42
CA GLY A 60 -10.09 -20.47 12.91
C GLY A 60 -10.88 -19.91 14.09
N TYR A 61 -11.38 -20.81 14.94
CA TYR A 61 -12.03 -20.43 16.20
C TYR A 61 -10.97 -20.19 17.26
N LEU A 62 -11.12 -19.11 18.03
CA LEU A 62 -10.15 -18.71 19.04
C LEU A 62 -10.76 -18.85 20.43
N THR A 63 -9.93 -19.22 21.41
CA THR A 63 -10.27 -19.06 22.83
C THR A 63 -10.23 -17.57 23.22
N PRO A 64 -10.84 -17.17 24.35
CA PRO A 64 -10.75 -15.78 24.81
C PRO A 64 -9.30 -15.32 25.03
N LEU A 65 -8.44 -16.22 25.52
CA LEU A 65 -7.03 -15.93 25.78
C LEU A 65 -6.25 -15.74 24.47
N GLN A 66 -6.45 -16.60 23.47
CA GLN A 66 -5.84 -16.46 22.15
C GLN A 66 -6.26 -15.14 21.49
N PHE A 67 -7.56 -14.84 21.51
CA PHE A 67 -8.09 -13.59 20.97
C PHE A 67 -7.44 -12.36 21.63
N LYS A 68 -7.35 -12.35 22.97
CA LYS A 68 -6.72 -11.25 23.73
C LYS A 68 -5.24 -11.10 23.39
N LYS A 69 -4.48 -12.21 23.32
CA LYS A 69 -3.05 -12.18 22.98
C LYS A 69 -2.80 -11.61 21.58
N ILE A 70 -3.52 -12.11 20.56
CA ILE A 70 -3.40 -11.63 19.18
C ILE A 70 -3.78 -10.15 19.10
N LYS A 71 -4.92 -9.77 19.70
CA LYS A 71 -5.37 -8.37 19.72
C LYS A 71 -4.35 -7.44 20.38
N SER A 72 -3.73 -7.88 21.49
CA SER A 72 -2.69 -7.11 22.17
C SER A 72 -1.42 -6.98 21.34
N HIS A 73 -1.03 -8.04 20.63
CA HIS A 73 0.13 -8.02 19.75
C HIS A 73 -0.04 -6.97 18.63
N PHE A 74 -1.22 -6.90 18.02
CA PHE A 74 -1.55 -5.88 17.01
C PHE A 74 -2.03 -4.56 17.64
N GLY A 75 -1.46 -4.14 18.78
CA GLY A 75 -1.64 -2.82 19.37
C GLY A 75 -3.05 -2.48 19.88
N ASN A 76 -3.94 -3.46 20.01
CA ASN A 76 -5.34 -3.30 20.42
C ASN A 76 -6.20 -2.38 19.53
N PHE A 77 -5.79 -2.17 18.27
CA PHE A 77 -6.53 -1.29 17.35
C PHE A 77 -7.90 -1.86 16.96
N SER A 78 -7.98 -3.18 16.79
CA SER A 78 -9.22 -3.83 16.35
C SER A 78 -10.39 -3.63 17.32
N LYS A 79 -11.55 -3.31 16.76
CA LYS A 79 -12.84 -3.22 17.46
C LYS A 79 -13.75 -4.42 17.18
N VAL A 80 -13.22 -5.47 16.55
CA VAL A 80 -13.93 -6.74 16.37
C VAL A 80 -14.21 -7.36 17.75
N PRO A 81 -15.47 -7.73 18.07
CA PRO A 81 -15.78 -8.38 19.34
C PRO A 81 -15.36 -9.84 19.35
N TYR A 82 -15.04 -10.34 20.54
CA TYR A 82 -14.81 -11.78 20.76
C TYR A 82 -16.13 -12.57 20.70
N SER A 83 -16.08 -13.76 20.10
CA SER A 83 -17.14 -14.76 20.05
C SER A 83 -16.52 -16.13 19.76
N SER A 84 -16.76 -17.10 20.63
CA SER A 84 -16.29 -18.49 20.44
C SER A 84 -16.92 -19.19 19.23
N LYS A 85 -18.05 -18.68 18.73
CA LYS A 85 -18.79 -19.23 17.59
C LYS A 85 -18.35 -18.64 16.24
N ARG A 86 -17.39 -17.70 16.25
CA ARG A 86 -16.92 -17.01 15.05
C ARG A 86 -15.56 -17.57 14.62
N LYS A 87 -15.40 -17.75 13.31
CA LYS A 87 -14.08 -17.89 12.69
C LYS A 87 -13.41 -16.53 12.52
N TYR A 88 -12.15 -16.46 12.91
CA TYR A 88 -11.33 -15.27 12.83
C TYR A 88 -10.30 -15.35 11.70
N TYR A 89 -9.93 -14.18 11.21
CA TYR A 89 -8.88 -13.98 10.22
C TYR A 89 -7.88 -12.96 10.75
N LEU A 90 -6.63 -12.99 10.27
CA LEU A 90 -5.61 -12.02 10.67
C LEU A 90 -6.07 -10.57 10.48
N VAL A 91 -6.78 -10.30 9.38
CA VAL A 91 -7.38 -8.98 9.11
C VAL A 91 -8.26 -8.50 10.27
N ASP A 92 -8.95 -9.38 11.00
CA ASP A 92 -9.79 -8.98 12.13
C ASP A 92 -8.99 -8.30 13.26
N PHE A 93 -7.66 -8.41 13.28
CA PHE A 93 -6.79 -7.87 14.32
C PHE A 93 -5.95 -6.67 13.87
N LEU A 94 -5.83 -6.44 12.56
CA LEU A 94 -5.07 -5.32 12.01
C LEU A 94 -5.70 -3.96 12.31
N HIS A 95 -4.99 -2.86 12.02
CA HIS A 95 -5.53 -1.51 12.15
C HIS A 95 -6.81 -1.33 11.29
N PRO A 96 -7.86 -0.65 11.78
CA PRO A 96 -9.09 -0.42 11.03
C PRO A 96 -8.90 0.10 9.59
N ALA A 97 -7.88 0.93 9.34
CA ALA A 97 -7.56 1.41 8.00
C ALA A 97 -7.08 0.28 7.06
N MET A 98 -6.26 -0.65 7.56
CA MET A 98 -5.85 -1.85 6.82
C MET A 98 -7.05 -2.76 6.57
N GLN A 99 -7.94 -2.92 7.57
CA GLN A 99 -9.17 -3.70 7.42
C GLN A 99 -10.08 -3.13 6.33
N ALA A 100 -10.15 -1.81 6.26
CA ALA A 100 -10.99 -1.06 5.34
C ALA A 100 -10.47 -1.08 3.90
N THR A 101 -9.18 -1.37 3.67
CA THR A 101 -8.53 -1.31 2.35
C THR A 101 -8.06 -2.67 1.83
N VAL A 102 -7.77 -3.65 2.71
CA VAL A 102 -7.24 -4.95 2.28
C VAL A 102 -8.12 -5.64 1.22
N ASN A 103 -7.45 -6.30 0.29
CA ASN A 103 -8.04 -7.03 -0.84
C ASN A 103 -8.92 -6.14 -1.73
N GLN A 104 -8.52 -4.88 -1.90
CA GLN A 104 -9.13 -3.94 -2.83
C GLN A 104 -8.07 -3.34 -3.76
N ILE A 105 -8.51 -2.92 -4.93
CA ILE A 105 -7.78 -1.98 -5.79
C ILE A 105 -8.31 -0.58 -5.55
N PHE A 106 -7.51 0.42 -5.89
CA PHE A 106 -7.96 1.81 -6.01
C PHE A 106 -7.78 2.26 -7.46
N LYS A 107 -8.88 2.68 -8.09
CA LYS A 107 -8.87 3.17 -9.46
C LYS A 107 -8.35 4.60 -9.49
N PRO A 108 -7.22 4.87 -10.14
CA PRO A 108 -6.74 6.22 -10.31
C PRO A 108 -7.69 7.03 -11.19
N GLU A 109 -7.74 8.34 -10.98
CA GLU A 109 -8.45 9.30 -11.82
C GLU A 109 -7.43 10.31 -12.33
N ARG A 110 -7.47 10.64 -13.62
CA ARG A 110 -6.60 11.63 -14.24
C ARG A 110 -7.45 12.66 -14.96
N ASN A 111 -7.36 13.89 -14.52
CA ASN A 111 -7.93 15.06 -15.17
C ASN A 111 -6.86 15.58 -16.13
N ILE A 112 -7.12 15.46 -17.43
CA ILE A 112 -6.24 15.95 -18.49
C ILE A 112 -6.71 17.37 -18.85
N ALA A 113 -5.76 18.28 -19.04
CA ALA A 113 -6.07 19.64 -19.44
C ALA A 113 -6.60 19.69 -20.90
N PRO A 114 -7.33 20.76 -21.31
CA PRO A 114 -7.83 20.92 -22.67
C PRO A 114 -6.71 20.90 -23.74
N GLN A 115 -6.98 20.38 -24.95
CA GLN A 115 -5.97 20.28 -26.01
C GLN A 115 -5.54 21.66 -26.59
N ASP A 116 -6.41 22.67 -26.50
CA ASP A 116 -6.20 24.00 -27.10
C ASP A 116 -5.56 25.01 -26.14
N MET A 117 -4.63 24.58 -25.29
CA MET A 117 -3.90 25.51 -24.43
C MET A 117 -3.02 26.47 -25.25
N PRO A 118 -3.02 27.78 -24.92
CA PRO A 118 -2.18 28.76 -25.62
C PRO A 118 -0.71 28.32 -25.63
N ALA A 119 -0.08 28.37 -26.80
CA ALA A 119 1.31 27.95 -26.99
C ALA A 119 2.34 28.89 -26.35
N ASP A 120 1.90 30.06 -25.87
CA ASP A 120 2.73 31.18 -25.45
C ASP A 120 2.86 31.35 -23.93
N GLU A 121 2.30 30.47 -23.10
CA GLU A 121 2.37 30.64 -21.66
C GLU A 121 3.26 29.57 -20.97
N SER A 122 4.23 30.06 -20.20
CA SER A 122 5.12 29.45 -19.18
C SER A 122 5.40 27.93 -19.16
N TYR A 123 6.66 27.57 -18.88
CA TYR A 123 7.11 26.19 -18.60
C TYR A 123 6.13 25.36 -17.72
N TYR A 124 5.53 25.99 -16.69
CA TYR A 124 4.57 25.36 -15.78
C TYR A 124 3.27 24.90 -16.45
N LEU A 125 2.77 25.62 -17.45
CA LEU A 125 1.57 25.24 -18.19
C LEU A 125 1.83 24.04 -19.09
N ALA A 126 3.00 23.98 -19.73
CA ALA A 126 3.40 22.81 -20.49
C ALA A 126 3.53 21.56 -19.59
N GLU A 127 4.01 21.72 -18.36
CA GLU A 127 4.09 20.62 -17.39
C GLU A 127 2.72 20.17 -16.92
N ILE A 128 1.87 21.09 -16.43
CA ILE A 128 0.48 20.78 -16.01
C ILE A 128 -0.32 20.19 -17.17
N ALA A 129 -0.12 20.68 -18.40
CA ALA A 129 -0.73 20.14 -19.61
C ALA A 129 -0.30 18.70 -19.89
N ALA A 130 1.00 18.42 -19.77
CA ALA A 130 1.58 17.11 -20.03
C ALA A 130 1.25 16.09 -18.93
N SER A 131 1.24 16.51 -17.66
CA SER A 131 1.01 15.65 -16.50
C SER A 131 -0.47 15.52 -16.13
N GLY A 132 -1.26 16.57 -16.32
CA GLY A 132 -2.62 16.68 -15.77
C GLY A 132 -2.64 16.72 -14.24
N ILE A 133 -3.84 16.70 -13.64
CA ILE A 133 -4.04 16.44 -12.22
C ILE A 133 -4.45 15.00 -12.05
N SER A 134 -3.74 14.27 -11.20
CA SER A 134 -4.04 12.87 -10.95
C SER A 134 -4.44 12.62 -9.50
N SER A 135 -5.15 11.53 -9.27
CA SER A 135 -5.44 11.03 -7.94
C SER A 135 -5.13 9.55 -7.93
N TYR A 136 -4.06 9.18 -7.24
CA TYR A 136 -3.62 7.81 -7.09
C TYR A 136 -3.10 7.59 -5.67
N ALA A 137 -3.10 6.33 -5.26
CA ALA A 137 -2.36 5.87 -4.10
C ALA A 137 -1.24 4.97 -4.59
N ASN A 138 -0.13 4.89 -3.88
CA ASN A 138 0.95 3.96 -4.17
C ASN A 138 1.45 3.27 -2.89
N CYS A 139 2.54 2.52 -2.98
CA CYS A 139 3.10 1.76 -1.87
C CYS A 139 3.54 2.64 -0.69
N TRP A 140 4.25 3.75 -0.95
CA TRP A 140 4.79 4.61 0.11
C TRP A 140 3.78 5.59 0.69
N ASN A 141 2.85 6.13 -0.09
CA ASN A 141 1.68 6.84 0.46
C ASN A 141 0.94 5.93 1.45
N THR A 142 0.57 4.73 1.01
CA THR A 142 -0.16 3.76 1.84
C THR A 142 0.62 3.45 3.12
N THR A 143 1.93 3.30 3.01
CA THR A 143 2.80 3.00 4.16
C THR A 143 2.82 4.16 5.15
N PHE A 144 3.10 5.39 4.72
CA PHE A 144 3.17 6.54 5.63
C PHE A 144 1.83 6.85 6.30
N GLU A 145 0.74 6.75 5.55
CA GLU A 145 -0.61 6.95 6.09
C GLU A 145 -0.94 5.94 7.19
N LEU A 146 -0.55 4.68 6.97
CA LEU A 146 -0.75 3.65 7.97
C LEU A 146 0.21 3.78 9.16
N VAL A 147 1.46 4.21 8.95
CA VAL A 147 2.38 4.54 10.07
C VAL A 147 1.79 5.65 10.93
N ARG A 148 1.31 6.73 10.31
CA ARG A 148 0.68 7.86 11.00
C ARG A 148 -0.50 7.39 11.85
N LEU A 149 -1.40 6.60 11.27
CA LEU A 149 -2.57 6.06 11.96
C LEU A 149 -2.24 5.05 13.06
N LEU A 150 -1.21 4.22 12.88
CA LEU A 150 -0.75 3.28 13.92
C LEU A 150 -0.21 4.01 15.16
N LYS A 151 0.35 5.21 14.99
CA LYS A 151 0.92 5.98 16.11
C LYS A 151 -0.10 6.93 16.73
N ASN A 152 -1.01 7.51 15.94
CA ASN A 152 -2.09 8.36 16.44
C ASN A 152 -3.42 7.61 16.57
N LYS A 153 -3.67 7.01 17.75
CA LYS A 153 -4.87 6.19 18.03
C LYS A 153 -6.21 6.94 17.92
N ASN A 154 -6.17 8.27 17.99
CA ASN A 154 -7.38 9.11 17.90
C ASN A 154 -7.65 9.57 16.48
N ASP A 155 -6.68 9.41 15.59
CA ASP A 155 -6.80 9.77 14.19
C ASP A 155 -7.51 8.65 13.43
N ASN A 156 -8.49 9.06 12.65
CA ASN A 156 -9.26 8.18 11.79
C ASN A 156 -9.32 8.70 10.35
N GLN A 157 -8.57 9.75 10.01
CA GLN A 157 -8.50 10.23 8.64
C GLN A 157 -7.48 9.40 7.88
N PHE A 158 -7.87 8.88 6.72
CA PHE A 158 -7.01 8.17 5.80
C PHE A 158 -6.94 8.99 4.50
N GLN A 159 -5.75 9.47 4.18
CA GLN A 159 -5.51 10.36 3.05
C GLN A 159 -5.02 9.56 1.85
N ILE A 160 -5.55 9.89 0.68
CA ILE A 160 -5.15 9.28 -0.59
C ILE A 160 -4.46 10.36 -1.39
N TYR A 161 -3.16 10.19 -1.58
CA TYR A 161 -2.30 11.11 -2.32
C TYR A 161 -1.03 10.37 -2.78
N TRP A 162 -0.13 11.09 -3.44
CA TRP A 162 1.19 10.58 -3.77
C TRP A 162 2.22 11.60 -3.33
N PRO A 163 3.01 11.30 -2.29
CA PRO A 163 4.17 12.12 -2.05
C PRO A 163 5.19 11.80 -3.13
N GLY A 164 5.83 12.85 -3.66
CA GLY A 164 6.95 12.69 -4.58
C GLY A 164 8.01 11.74 -4.02
N ARG A 165 8.68 10.98 -4.89
CA ARG A 165 9.61 9.92 -4.50
C ARG A 165 10.75 10.43 -3.63
N PHE A 166 11.28 11.63 -3.91
CA PHE A 166 12.33 12.26 -3.10
C PHE A 166 11.91 12.55 -1.68
N THR A 167 10.72 13.09 -1.54
CA THR A 167 10.13 13.40 -0.24
C THR A 167 9.94 12.11 0.54
N ALA A 168 9.36 11.09 -0.08
CA ALA A 168 9.21 9.77 0.53
C ALA A 168 10.56 9.17 0.95
N THR A 169 11.58 9.24 0.09
CA THR A 169 12.95 8.79 0.39
C THR A 169 13.50 9.53 1.61
N SER A 170 13.39 10.86 1.63
CA SER A 170 13.90 11.71 2.72
C SER A 170 13.24 11.39 4.05
N LEU A 171 11.92 11.15 4.07
CA LEU A 171 11.19 10.77 5.29
C LEU A 171 11.59 9.39 5.82
N ILE A 172 11.79 8.41 4.92
CA ILE A 172 12.29 7.09 5.29
C ILE A 172 13.66 7.22 5.95
N GLU A 173 14.56 8.04 5.40
CA GLU A 173 15.94 8.16 5.86
C GLU A 173 16.13 9.16 7.02
N ASP A 174 15.15 10.02 7.30
CA ASP A 174 15.24 11.01 8.37
C ASP A 174 15.37 10.35 9.75
N LYS A 175 16.57 10.50 10.32
CA LYS A 175 16.92 10.01 11.66
C LYS A 175 16.19 10.72 12.79
N LYS A 176 15.45 11.80 12.52
CA LYS A 176 14.56 12.47 13.48
C LYS A 176 13.16 11.83 13.53
N LEU A 177 12.77 11.08 12.49
CA LEU A 177 11.45 10.45 12.36
C LEU A 177 11.49 8.95 12.63
N SER A 178 12.58 8.29 12.22
CA SER A 178 12.74 6.85 12.32
C SER A 178 14.18 6.40 12.55
N TYR A 179 14.35 5.17 13.02
CA TYR A 179 15.65 4.49 13.13
C TYR A 179 15.63 3.15 12.40
N GLN A 180 16.82 2.68 12.01
CA GLN A 180 16.97 1.41 11.32
C GLN A 180 16.87 0.25 12.32
N VAL A 181 16.09 -0.78 11.97
CA VAL A 181 15.93 -2.00 12.75
C VAL A 181 16.53 -3.19 12.01
N ARG A 182 17.00 -4.18 12.76
CA ARG A 182 17.48 -5.45 12.18
C ARG A 182 16.29 -6.32 11.80
N SER A 183 16.46 -7.16 10.77
CA SER A 183 15.42 -8.08 10.32
C SER A 183 14.95 -9.07 11.40
N SER A 184 15.77 -9.34 12.42
CA SER A 184 15.48 -10.21 13.56
C SER A 184 14.78 -9.50 14.72
N GLN A 185 14.56 -8.20 14.62
CA GLN A 185 13.95 -7.35 15.66
C GLN A 185 12.66 -6.69 15.16
N LEU A 186 12.10 -7.20 14.06
CA LEU A 186 10.95 -6.59 13.44
C LEU A 186 9.70 -6.75 14.30
N GLU A 187 8.90 -5.70 14.32
CA GLU A 187 7.62 -5.66 15.00
C GLU A 187 6.52 -5.22 14.04
N TYR A 188 5.27 -5.49 14.43
CA TYR A 188 4.10 -4.99 13.72
C TYR A 188 4.15 -3.46 13.58
N GLY A 189 4.05 -2.99 12.34
CA GLY A 189 4.09 -1.57 12.01
C GLY A 189 5.48 -1.02 11.67
N ASP A 190 6.54 -1.84 11.72
CA ASP A 190 7.81 -1.47 11.10
C ASP A 190 7.65 -1.35 9.58
N VAL A 191 8.48 -0.51 8.95
CA VAL A 191 8.47 -0.29 7.51
C VAL A 191 9.59 -1.10 6.87
N LEU A 192 9.26 -1.90 5.86
CA LEU A 192 10.21 -2.43 4.88
C LEU A 192 10.29 -1.43 3.73
N ALA A 193 11.49 -0.96 3.41
CA ALA A 193 11.78 -0.08 2.28
C ALA A 193 12.79 -0.74 1.33
N ILE A 194 12.52 -0.64 0.03
CA ILE A 194 13.44 -1.02 -1.04
C ILE A 194 14.05 0.25 -1.61
N MET A 195 15.37 0.40 -1.51
CA MET A 195 16.10 1.60 -1.92
C MET A 195 17.05 1.26 -3.06
N LEU A 196 17.02 2.02 -4.15
CA LEU A 196 17.99 1.91 -5.24
C LEU A 196 18.99 3.06 -5.16
N GLU A 197 20.27 2.73 -5.14
CA GLU A 197 21.36 3.71 -5.23
C GLU A 197 21.68 4.01 -6.69
N SER A 198 21.64 5.29 -7.06
CA SER A 198 22.06 5.79 -8.37
C SER A 198 23.58 5.89 -8.44
N GLY A 199 24.12 6.02 -9.66
CA GLY A 199 25.57 6.19 -9.87
C GLY A 199 26.15 7.45 -9.21
N ALA A 200 25.31 8.44 -8.86
CA ALA A 200 25.69 9.67 -8.17
C ALA A 200 25.65 9.55 -6.63
N GLY A 201 25.45 8.34 -6.09
CA GLY A 201 25.33 8.11 -4.64
C GLY A 201 23.99 8.54 -4.06
N MET A 202 23.04 8.98 -4.89
CA MET A 202 21.68 9.31 -4.45
C MET A 202 20.86 8.04 -4.30
N ARG A 203 20.14 7.91 -3.18
CA ARG A 203 19.23 6.79 -2.97
C ARG A 203 17.81 7.21 -3.33
N SER A 204 17.10 6.32 -4.01
CA SER A 204 15.71 6.52 -4.40
C SER A 204 14.86 5.39 -3.84
N LEU A 205 13.75 5.75 -3.23
CA LEU A 205 12.76 4.78 -2.77
C LEU A 205 12.06 4.13 -3.96
N GLN A 206 12.01 2.80 -3.95
CA GLN A 206 11.40 2.00 -5.02
C GLN A 206 10.13 1.30 -4.55
N HIS A 207 10.06 0.98 -3.26
CA HIS A 207 8.90 0.34 -2.66
C HIS A 207 8.89 0.47 -1.16
N THR A 208 7.69 0.43 -0.57
CA THR A 208 7.54 0.21 0.86
C THR A 208 6.38 -0.73 1.17
N SER A 209 6.48 -1.37 2.34
CA SER A 209 5.39 -2.13 2.94
C SER A 209 5.47 -2.08 4.45
N LEU A 210 4.38 -2.38 5.13
CA LEU A 210 4.34 -2.50 6.59
C LEU A 210 4.49 -3.95 7.03
N ILE A 211 5.36 -4.17 8.00
CA ILE A 211 5.53 -5.47 8.65
C ILE A 211 4.25 -5.82 9.41
N ILE A 212 3.69 -6.99 9.11
CA ILE A 212 2.63 -7.62 9.90
C ILE A 212 3.24 -8.63 10.88
N SER A 213 4.16 -9.46 10.37
CA SER A 213 4.95 -10.43 11.12
C SER A 213 6.25 -10.70 10.36
N ASP A 214 7.10 -11.60 10.88
CA ASP A 214 8.34 -11.99 10.21
C ASP A 214 8.15 -12.47 8.77
N ASP A 215 6.98 -13.01 8.42
CA ASP A 215 6.74 -13.58 7.10
C ASP A 215 5.74 -12.78 6.27
N LEU A 216 5.03 -11.83 6.87
CA LEU A 216 3.89 -11.16 6.25
C LEU A 216 4.06 -9.64 6.26
N VAL A 217 3.67 -9.03 5.15
CA VAL A 217 3.59 -7.58 5.00
C VAL A 217 2.21 -7.14 4.53
N PHE A 218 1.83 -5.91 4.88
CA PHE A 218 0.73 -5.18 4.29
C PHE A 218 1.29 -4.16 3.29
N GLU A 219 0.80 -4.15 2.06
CA GLU A 219 1.28 -3.22 1.03
C GLU A 219 0.16 -2.83 0.07
N LYS A 220 0.36 -1.71 -0.61
CA LYS A 220 -0.16 -1.52 -1.96
C LYS A 220 0.97 -1.86 -2.94
N THR A 221 0.67 -2.66 -3.96
CA THR A 221 1.69 -3.27 -4.85
C THR A 221 2.40 -2.27 -5.75
N ASP A 222 1.62 -1.36 -6.34
CA ASP A 222 2.04 -0.20 -7.11
C ASP A 222 0.82 0.73 -7.25
N SER A 223 0.86 1.67 -8.17
CA SER A 223 -0.10 2.75 -8.35
C SER A 223 -1.17 2.52 -9.42
N SER A 224 -1.07 1.44 -10.20
CA SER A 224 -2.03 1.18 -11.27
C SER A 224 -3.41 0.78 -10.73
N GLU A 225 -4.40 0.81 -11.62
CA GLU A 225 -5.77 0.37 -11.36
C GLU A 225 -5.88 -1.11 -10.98
N ASN A 226 -4.86 -1.94 -11.25
CA ASN A 226 -4.89 -3.37 -10.96
C ASN A 226 -4.08 -3.74 -9.70
N ASP A 227 -3.37 -2.77 -9.12
CA ASP A 227 -2.54 -2.95 -7.95
C ASP A 227 -3.35 -2.92 -6.66
N ALA A 228 -3.28 -4.03 -5.94
CA ALA A 228 -4.06 -4.26 -4.73
C ALA A 228 -3.36 -3.72 -3.48
N TYR A 229 -4.18 -3.26 -2.54
CA TYR A 229 -3.88 -3.33 -1.11
C TYR A 229 -4.02 -4.78 -0.67
N ARG A 230 -2.97 -5.37 -0.10
CA ARG A 230 -2.97 -6.80 0.23
C ARG A 230 -2.08 -7.16 1.40
N ILE A 231 -2.34 -8.35 1.92
CA ILE A 231 -1.37 -9.11 2.73
C ILE A 231 -0.58 -9.99 1.76
N ALA A 232 0.75 -9.96 1.85
CA ALA A 232 1.65 -10.74 1.01
C ALA A 232 2.76 -11.40 1.83
N TYR A 233 3.44 -12.39 1.24
CA TYR A 233 4.66 -12.92 1.82
C TYR A 233 5.79 -11.89 1.67
N ARG A 234 6.48 -11.59 2.77
CA ARG A 234 7.65 -10.71 2.75
C ARG A 234 8.71 -11.21 1.77
N SER A 235 8.93 -12.52 1.73
CA SER A 235 9.88 -13.16 0.83
C SER A 235 9.54 -12.96 -0.66
N ASP A 236 8.27 -12.99 -1.03
CA ASP A 236 7.83 -12.75 -2.41
C ASP A 236 8.07 -11.28 -2.81
N VAL A 237 7.78 -10.32 -1.92
CA VAL A 237 8.08 -8.89 -2.16
C VAL A 237 9.58 -8.68 -2.36
N LEU A 238 10.42 -9.24 -1.48
CA LEU A 238 11.87 -9.16 -1.61
C LEU A 238 12.38 -9.82 -2.90
N LYS A 239 11.81 -10.96 -3.29
CA LYS A 239 12.15 -11.67 -4.52
C LYS A 239 11.82 -10.84 -5.77
N LYS A 240 10.65 -10.19 -5.82
CA LYS A 240 10.27 -9.28 -6.91
C LYS A 240 11.34 -8.21 -7.11
N TYR A 241 11.68 -7.47 -6.06
CA TYR A 241 12.59 -6.34 -6.19
C TYR A 241 14.05 -6.76 -6.40
N LYS A 242 14.49 -7.90 -5.87
CA LYS A 242 15.81 -8.47 -6.20
C LYS A 242 15.93 -8.80 -7.70
N LYS A 243 14.84 -9.29 -8.30
CA LYS A 243 14.76 -9.61 -9.75
C LYS A 243 14.73 -8.34 -10.60
N LEU A 244 13.90 -7.36 -10.25
CA LEU A 244 13.74 -6.12 -11.02
C LEU A 244 14.93 -5.16 -10.86
N LEU A 245 15.47 -5.07 -9.65
CA LEU A 245 16.50 -4.12 -9.25
C LEU A 245 17.62 -4.85 -8.49
N PRO A 246 18.55 -5.53 -9.18
CA PRO A 246 19.60 -6.35 -8.54
C PRO A 246 20.52 -5.56 -7.59
N ARG A 247 20.61 -4.24 -7.78
CA ARG A 247 21.40 -3.32 -6.94
C ARG A 247 20.59 -2.67 -5.82
N ALA A 248 19.30 -2.99 -5.68
CA ALA A 248 18.49 -2.45 -4.61
C ALA A 248 18.92 -3.02 -3.25
N THR A 249 18.84 -2.16 -2.25
CA THR A 249 19.11 -2.48 -0.84
C THR A 249 17.79 -2.54 -0.09
N VAL A 250 17.71 -3.45 0.88
CA VAL A 250 16.55 -3.58 1.77
C VAL A 250 16.88 -2.85 3.06
N MET A 251 15.98 -1.97 3.49
CA MET A 251 16.06 -1.27 4.76
C MET A 251 14.80 -1.55 5.57
N TYR A 252 14.96 -1.74 6.88
CA TYR A 252 13.83 -1.78 7.81
C TYR A 252 13.89 -0.58 8.74
N ARG A 253 12.77 0.11 8.91
CA ARG A 253 12.69 1.35 9.69
C ARG A 253 11.56 1.30 10.70
N ARG A 254 11.83 1.73 11.92
CA ARG A 254 10.81 1.95 12.95
C ARG A 254 10.62 3.44 13.16
N PHE A 255 9.39 3.91 12.91
CA PHE A 255 9.00 5.30 13.16
C PHE A 255 8.62 5.48 14.62
N TYR A 256 9.07 6.58 15.22
CA TYR A 256 8.85 6.90 16.63
C TYR A 256 8.37 8.34 16.89
N ASN A 257 8.29 9.18 15.86
CA ASN A 257 7.83 10.57 15.98
C ASN A 257 6.77 10.90 14.93
N GLU A 258 5.50 10.78 15.29
CA GLU A 258 4.34 10.87 14.41
C GLU A 258 3.87 12.30 14.11
N THR A 259 4.10 13.25 15.03
CA THR A 259 3.68 14.66 14.83
C THR A 259 4.46 15.37 13.75
N LYS A 260 5.52 14.72 13.25
CA LYS A 260 6.40 15.21 12.19
C LYS A 260 6.29 14.43 10.88
N LEU A 261 5.48 13.38 10.81
CA LEU A 261 5.07 12.87 9.49
C LEU A 261 4.11 13.90 8.91
N PRO A 262 4.48 14.58 7.81
CA PRO A 262 3.64 15.65 7.30
C PRO A 262 2.29 15.08 6.86
N LEU A 263 1.23 15.86 7.06
CA LEU A 263 -0.06 15.59 6.44
C LEU A 263 0.03 16.02 4.98
N ALA A 264 -0.70 15.34 4.10
CA ALA A 264 -0.80 15.73 2.69
C ALA A 264 -1.20 17.20 2.52
N ASP A 265 -2.04 17.69 3.44
CA ASP A 265 -2.64 19.02 3.49
C ASP A 265 -1.67 20.11 4.01
N ASN A 266 -0.49 19.72 4.54
CA ASN A 266 0.52 20.63 5.12
C ASN A 266 1.79 20.78 4.26
N GLY A 267 1.69 20.63 2.93
CA GLY A 267 2.75 20.99 2.00
C GLY A 267 3.98 20.08 2.10
N PHE A 268 3.96 18.94 1.43
CA PHE A 268 5.14 18.07 1.33
C PHE A 268 6.23 18.64 0.41
N TYR A 269 5.87 19.49 -0.55
CA TYR A 269 6.74 20.34 -1.37
C TYR A 269 5.88 21.51 -1.89
N SER A 270 6.47 22.70 -1.94
CA SER A 270 5.95 24.01 -2.41
C SER A 270 4.43 24.21 -2.29
N GLU A 271 4.02 25.14 -1.42
CA GLU A 271 2.73 25.80 -1.64
C GLU A 271 2.64 26.20 -3.11
N LEU A 272 1.57 25.79 -3.78
CA LEU A 272 1.29 26.25 -5.15
C LEU A 272 1.45 27.77 -5.15
N ASN A 273 2.30 28.28 -6.03
CA ASN A 273 2.41 29.72 -6.16
C ASN A 273 1.10 30.28 -6.74
N GLU A 274 0.85 31.59 -6.58
CA GLU A 274 -0.41 32.19 -7.02
C GLU A 274 -0.69 32.00 -8.52
N GLN A 275 0.36 31.95 -9.34
CA GLN A 275 0.23 31.69 -10.77
C GLN A 275 -0.23 30.26 -11.04
N GLU A 276 0.36 29.27 -10.37
CA GLU A 276 -0.07 27.86 -10.47
C GLU A 276 -1.51 27.69 -9.99
N LYS A 277 -1.89 28.33 -8.88
CA LYS A 277 -3.27 28.29 -8.39
C LYS A 277 -4.24 28.88 -9.40
N LEU A 278 -3.91 30.01 -10.01
CA LEU A 278 -4.73 30.65 -11.03
C LEU A 278 -4.88 29.75 -12.26
N THR A 279 -3.77 29.20 -12.75
CA THR A 279 -3.73 28.24 -13.86
C THR A 279 -4.62 27.02 -13.57
N LEU A 280 -4.48 26.39 -12.41
CA LEU A 280 -5.28 25.22 -12.05
C LEU A 280 -6.78 25.56 -11.96
N LYS A 281 -7.15 26.71 -11.41
CA LYS A 281 -8.55 27.17 -11.39
C LYS A 281 -9.13 27.40 -12.79
N THR A 282 -8.32 27.93 -13.71
CA THR A 282 -8.74 28.21 -15.09
C THR A 282 -8.99 26.92 -15.87
N PHE A 283 -8.07 25.97 -15.83
CA PHE A 283 -8.14 24.76 -16.66
C PHE A 283 -8.85 23.59 -15.99
N PHE A 284 -8.96 23.60 -14.66
CA PHE A 284 -9.64 22.57 -13.88
C PHE A 284 -10.63 23.17 -12.87
N PRO A 285 -11.68 23.87 -13.33
CA PRO A 285 -12.58 24.64 -12.46
C PRO A 285 -13.37 23.77 -11.45
N ASN A 286 -13.41 22.46 -11.65
CA ASN A 286 -14.08 21.51 -10.75
C ASN A 286 -13.16 20.94 -9.65
N ILE A 287 -11.88 21.30 -9.66
CA ILE A 287 -10.90 20.81 -8.69
C ILE A 287 -10.70 21.85 -7.59
N GLN A 288 -10.74 21.39 -6.34
CA GLN A 288 -10.41 22.19 -5.17
C GLN A 288 -8.90 22.35 -5.10
N VAL A 289 -8.39 23.50 -5.54
CA VAL A 289 -6.94 23.78 -5.63
C VAL A 289 -6.25 23.70 -4.27
N GLU A 290 -6.97 24.00 -3.19
CA GLU A 290 -6.52 23.81 -1.81
C GLU A 290 -6.22 22.36 -1.45
N ASN A 291 -6.76 21.39 -2.19
CA ASN A 291 -6.50 19.96 -2.00
C ASN A 291 -5.43 19.43 -2.95
N ILE A 292 -4.71 20.29 -3.68
CA ILE A 292 -3.64 19.86 -4.57
C ILE A 292 -2.31 19.82 -3.81
N ASN A 293 -1.65 18.67 -3.89
CA ASN A 293 -0.29 18.46 -3.45
C ASN A 293 0.63 18.32 -4.67
N VAL A 294 1.76 19.01 -4.67
CA VAL A 294 2.78 18.91 -5.71
C VAL A 294 3.94 18.06 -5.22
N GLY A 295 4.10 16.90 -5.85
CA GLY A 295 5.24 16.02 -5.65
C GLY A 295 6.30 16.21 -6.72
N CYS A 296 7.51 15.71 -6.46
CA CYS A 296 8.58 15.59 -7.44
C CYS A 296 8.86 14.12 -7.71
N ASP A 297 8.74 13.67 -8.97
CA ASP A 297 9.29 12.38 -9.42
C ASP A 297 10.46 12.59 -10.39
N GLU A 298 11.54 11.85 -10.20
CA GLU A 298 12.69 11.91 -11.10
C GLU A 298 12.51 10.92 -12.25
N LYS A 299 12.71 11.43 -13.47
CA LYS A 299 13.12 10.57 -14.59
C LYS A 299 14.60 10.21 -14.44
N LEU A 300 15.03 9.17 -15.15
CA LEU A 300 16.41 8.66 -15.20
C LEU A 300 17.52 9.71 -15.49
N GLY A 301 17.16 10.96 -15.80
CA GLY A 301 18.08 12.08 -16.01
C GLY A 301 18.22 13.07 -14.84
N GLY A 302 17.60 12.83 -13.67
CA GLY A 302 17.77 13.67 -12.49
C GLY A 302 16.96 14.98 -12.48
N ALA A 303 16.17 15.24 -13.52
CA ALA A 303 15.24 16.36 -13.53
C ALA A 303 13.99 16.03 -12.72
N CYS A 304 13.63 16.93 -11.80
CA CYS A 304 12.36 16.91 -11.10
C CYS A 304 11.23 17.22 -12.08
N LEU A 305 10.27 16.31 -12.23
CA LEU A 305 9.01 16.62 -12.89
C LEU A 305 7.93 16.79 -11.82
N PRO A 306 7.24 17.94 -11.77
CA PRO A 306 6.17 18.14 -10.83
C PRO A 306 5.00 17.21 -11.15
N GLU A 307 4.46 16.60 -10.11
CA GLU A 307 3.27 15.76 -10.15
C GLU A 307 2.19 16.41 -9.31
N TYR A 308 1.15 16.91 -9.97
CA TYR A 308 0.00 17.54 -9.33
C TYR A 308 -1.01 16.47 -8.93
N THR A 309 -1.23 16.34 -7.62
CA THR A 309 -2.09 15.31 -7.07
C THR A 309 -3.21 15.85 -6.21
N GLU A 310 -4.44 15.45 -6.51
CA GLU A 310 -5.58 15.76 -5.67
C GLU A 310 -5.60 14.84 -4.45
N VAL A 311 -5.45 15.45 -3.29
CA VAL A 311 -5.52 14.81 -1.99
C VAL A 311 -6.98 14.57 -1.64
N PHE A 312 -7.30 13.30 -1.38
CA PHE A 312 -8.62 12.93 -0.91
C PHE A 312 -8.58 12.45 0.53
N ASN A 313 -9.41 13.08 1.37
CA ASN A 313 -9.59 12.67 2.75
C ASN A 313 -10.78 11.71 2.88
N THR A 314 -10.55 10.56 3.52
CA THR A 314 -11.60 9.63 3.97
C THR A 314 -11.51 9.39 5.46
N THR A 315 -12.61 9.01 6.07
CA THR A 315 -12.66 8.65 7.49
C THR A 315 -12.79 7.14 7.63
N VAL A 316 -11.99 6.54 8.49
CA VAL A 316 -12.11 5.14 8.89
C VAL A 316 -13.13 5.03 10.01
N LYS A 317 -14.27 4.39 9.73
CA LYS A 317 -15.34 4.13 10.70
C LYS A 317 -15.38 2.65 11.08
N ILE A 318 -15.90 2.35 12.26
CA ILE A 318 -16.13 0.97 12.69
C ILE A 318 -17.53 0.54 12.26
N TYR A 319 -17.62 -0.51 11.45
CA TYR A 319 -18.89 -1.11 11.07
C TYR A 319 -19.48 -1.90 12.23
N LYS A 320 -20.56 -1.39 12.83
CA LYS A 320 -21.18 -1.93 14.05
C LYS A 320 -21.44 -3.44 14.00
N LYS A 321 -21.81 -3.99 12.83
CA LYS A 321 -22.15 -5.42 12.68
C LYS A 321 -20.95 -6.35 12.82
N THR A 322 -19.77 -5.95 12.34
CA THR A 322 -18.59 -6.83 12.29
C THR A 322 -17.49 -6.40 13.26
N GLY A 323 -17.52 -5.13 13.70
CA GLY A 323 -16.45 -4.44 14.41
C GLY A 323 -15.23 -4.11 13.53
N ARG A 324 -15.33 -4.31 12.20
CA ARG A 324 -14.24 -4.00 11.27
C ARG A 324 -14.23 -2.53 10.86
N GLY A 325 -13.06 -2.01 10.53
CA GLY A 325 -12.90 -0.73 9.85
C GLY A 325 -13.51 -0.74 8.45
N ILE A 326 -14.11 0.37 8.06
CA ILE A 326 -14.61 0.69 6.71
C ILE A 326 -14.22 2.13 6.35
N LEU A 327 -14.00 2.40 5.07
CA LEU A 327 -13.83 3.77 4.59
C LEU A 327 -15.19 4.47 4.52
N TRP A 328 -15.22 5.74 4.92
CA TRP A 328 -16.37 6.63 4.88
C TRP A 328 -15.94 7.95 4.26
N GLY A 329 -16.66 8.41 3.23
CA GLY A 329 -16.29 9.62 2.51
C GLY A 329 -17.22 9.86 1.32
N PRO A 330 -16.89 10.80 0.43
CA PRO A 330 -17.67 11.07 -0.77
C PRO A 330 -17.88 9.82 -1.62
N GLN A 331 -19.12 9.60 -2.09
CA GLN A 331 -19.46 8.38 -2.84
C GLN A 331 -18.64 8.24 -4.14
N LYS A 332 -18.32 9.35 -4.82
CA LYS A 332 -17.46 9.38 -6.01
C LYS A 332 -16.11 8.71 -5.73
N LEU A 333 -15.51 9.04 -4.59
CA LEU A 333 -14.23 8.47 -4.16
C LEU A 333 -14.36 7.01 -3.72
N LEU A 334 -15.37 6.68 -2.91
CA LEU A 334 -15.57 5.31 -2.42
C LEU A 334 -15.80 4.31 -3.56
N LYS A 335 -16.46 4.72 -4.66
CA LYS A 335 -16.64 3.89 -5.86
C LYS A 335 -15.33 3.53 -6.57
N ARG A 336 -14.23 4.24 -6.28
CA ARG A 336 -12.89 3.96 -6.83
C ARG A 336 -12.19 2.82 -6.08
N PHE A 337 -12.66 2.47 -4.88
CA PHE A 337 -12.24 1.26 -4.19
C PHE A 337 -13.08 0.07 -4.66
N GLU A 338 -12.42 -0.91 -5.27
CA GLU A 338 -13.09 -2.13 -5.74
C GLU A 338 -12.50 -3.38 -5.10
N ALA A 339 -13.37 -4.23 -4.56
CA ALA A 339 -12.95 -5.52 -4.03
C ALA A 339 -12.38 -6.43 -5.13
N LEU A 340 -11.30 -7.13 -4.80
CA LEU A 340 -10.72 -8.15 -5.66
C LEU A 340 -11.69 -9.30 -5.89
N LYS A 341 -11.90 -9.67 -7.16
CA LYS A 341 -12.80 -10.75 -7.53
C LYS A 341 -12.02 -12.06 -7.53
N ILE A 342 -12.27 -12.91 -6.53
CA ILE A 342 -11.68 -14.25 -6.45
C ILE A 342 -12.30 -15.11 -7.54
N LYS A 343 -11.46 -15.73 -8.38
CA LYS A 343 -11.94 -16.80 -9.27
C LYS A 343 -12.26 -18.03 -8.39
N LYS A 344 -13.55 -18.35 -8.27
CA LYS A 344 -13.98 -19.60 -7.64
C LYS A 344 -13.53 -20.80 -8.44
#